data_AF-A0A432JPP1-F1
#
_entry.id   AF-A0A432JPP1-F1
#
_cell.length_a   1.000
_cell.length_b   1.000
_cell.length_c   1.000
_cell.angle_alpha   90.00
_cell.angle_beta   90.00
_cell.angle_gamma   90.00
#
_symmetry.space_group_name_H-M   'P 1'
#
loop_
_entity.id
_entity.type
_entity.pdbx_description
1 polymer ?
#
loop_
_entity_poly.entity_id
_entity_poly.type
_entity_poly.pdbx_seq_one_letter_code
_entity_poly.pdbx_strand_id
1 'polypeptide(L)' 'MEIILKPIGTIHSPFKLGDPVPIQSVAGRDIEGYIELFPEFTDGLKDLDGFSHIILIFHIHL' A
#
# COMPACT_ATOMS: atom_id res chain seq x y z
N MET A 1 -3.65 14.99 23.13
CA MET A 1 -3.49 15.44 21.73
C MET A 1 -3.76 14.22 20.88
N GLU A 2 -4.70 14.32 19.93
CA GLU A 2 -5.13 13.20 19.10
C GLU A 2 -4.54 13.34 17.69
N ILE A 3 -4.25 12.21 17.07
CA ILE A 3 -3.83 12.12 15.67
C ILE A 3 -4.84 11.24 14.96
N ILE A 4 -5.52 11.81 13.95
CA ILE A 4 -6.51 11.12 13.14
C ILE A 4 -5.91 10.88 11.76
N LEU A 5 -5.85 9.62 11.33
CA LEU A 5 -5.36 9.23 10.02
C LEU A 5 -6.54 9.06 9.05
N LYS A 6 -6.51 9.79 7.92
CA LYS A 6 -7.46 9.58 6.81
C LYS A 6 -6.79 8.66 5.77
N PRO A 7 -7.37 7.50 5.44
CA PRO A 7 -6.84 6.66 4.37
C PRO A 7 -6.92 7.39 3.02
N ILE A 8 -5.92 7.16 2.16
CA ILE A 8 -5.83 7.77 0.82
C ILE A 8 -6.12 6.78 -0.31
N GLY A 9 -6.35 5.52 0.03
CA GLY A 9 -6.55 4.44 -0.93
C GLY A 9 -6.62 3.07 -0.27
N THR A 10 -6.56 2.03 -1.10
CA THR A 10 -6.63 0.61 -0.71
C THR A 10 -5.48 -0.16 -1.34
N ILE A 11 -4.87 -1.07 -0.59
CA ILE A 11 -3.85 -2.01 -1.09
C ILE A 11 -4.55 -3.30 -1.49
N HIS A 12 -4.35 -3.72 -2.73
CA HIS A 12 -4.84 -5.00 -3.27
C HIS A 12 -3.67 -5.98 -3.38
N SER A 13 -3.83 -7.14 -2.76
CA SER A 13 -2.84 -8.22 -2.74
C SER A 13 -3.53 -9.56 -2.98
N PRO A 14 -2.80 -10.62 -3.36
CA PRO A 14 -3.41 -11.93 -3.56
C PRO A 14 -3.80 -12.62 -2.24
N PHE A 15 -3.36 -12.10 -1.10
CA PHE A 15 -3.63 -12.67 0.21
C PHE A 15 -5.04 -12.35 0.69
N LYS A 16 -5.73 -13.38 1.18
CA LYS A 16 -7.02 -13.29 1.85
C LYS A 16 -6.86 -13.48 3.36
N LEU A 17 -7.93 -13.18 4.09
CA LEU A 17 -7.94 -13.37 5.53
C LEU A 17 -7.64 -14.84 5.89
N GLY A 18 -6.61 -15.04 6.71
CA GLY A 18 -6.14 -16.36 7.14
C GLY A 18 -5.03 -16.96 6.28
N ASP A 19 -4.67 -16.34 5.15
CA ASP A 19 -3.55 -16.80 4.33
C ASP A 19 -2.20 -16.57 5.03
N PRO A 20 -1.20 -17.43 4.80
CA PRO A 20 0.16 -17.18 5.24
C PRO A 20 0.75 -16.02 4.45
N VAL A 21 0.84 -14.84 5.08
CA VAL A 21 1.54 -13.68 4.54
C VAL A 21 3.04 -13.75 4.86
N PRO A 22 3.93 -13.32 3.95
CA PRO A 22 5.35 -13.18 4.25
C PRO A 22 5.56 -12.28 5.46
N ILE A 23 6.32 -12.74 6.45
CA ILE A 23 6.67 -11.93 7.64
C ILE A 23 7.47 -10.68 7.24
N GLN A 24 8.21 -10.76 6.13
CA GLN A 24 9.02 -9.68 5.59
C GLN A 24 8.74 -9.53 4.09
N SER A 25 8.59 -8.28 3.62
CA SER A 25 8.28 -7.96 2.22
C SER A 25 9.33 -8.48 1.23
N VAL A 26 10.59 -8.58 1.63
CA VAL A 26 11.67 -9.15 0.80
C VAL A 26 11.40 -10.59 0.37
N ALA A 27 10.64 -11.35 1.18
CA ALA A 27 10.27 -12.73 0.88
C ALA A 27 9.06 -12.83 -0.08
N GLY A 28 8.41 -11.71 -0.40
CA GLY A 28 7.32 -11.61 -1.38
C GLY A 28 7.75 -11.03 -2.72
N ARG A 29 9.03 -11.13 -3.10
CA ARG A 29 9.59 -10.48 -4.31
C ARG A 29 8.85 -10.84 -5.62
N ASP A 30 8.35 -12.06 -5.71
CA ASP A 30 7.64 -12.57 -6.90
C ASP A 30 6.11 -12.44 -6.77
N ILE A 31 5.63 -11.69 -5.78
CA ILE A 31 4.20 -11.50 -5.49
C ILE A 31 3.80 -10.10 -5.94
N GLU A 32 2.90 -10.05 -6.92
CA GLU A 32 2.37 -8.79 -7.42
C GLU A 32 1.15 -8.32 -6.61
N GLY A 33 1.05 -7.00 -6.47
CA GLY A 33 -0.08 -6.30 -5.88
C GLY A 33 -0.14 -4.89 -6.42
N TYR A 34 -1.23 -4.18 -6.16
CA TYR A 34 -1.39 -2.80 -6.63
C TYR A 34 -2.09 -1.94 -5.58
N ILE A 35 -1.92 -0.63 -5.73
CA ILE A 35 -2.52 0.37 -4.84
C ILE A 35 -3.55 1.12 -5.65
N GLU A 36 -4.76 1.18 -5.13
CA GLU A 36 -5.83 2.00 -5.69
C GLU A 36 -5.95 3.26 -4.83
N LEU A 37 -5.62 4.42 -5.40
CA LEU A 37 -5.80 5.71 -4.74
C LEU A 37 -7.20 6.27 -4.95
N PHE A 38 -7.73 6.96 -3.95
CA PHE A 38 -8.98 7.68 -4.14
C PHE A 38 -8.78 8.87 -5.09
N PRO A 39 -9.77 9.20 -5.94
CA PRO A 39 -9.60 10.21 -6.99
C PRO A 39 -9.08 11.56 -6.48
N GLU A 40 -9.48 11.99 -5.27
CA GLU A 40 -9.07 13.28 -4.70
C GLU A 40 -7.56 13.39 -4.36
N PHE A 41 -6.83 12.28 -4.37
CA PHE A 41 -5.39 12.24 -4.04
C PHE A 41 -4.49 11.99 -5.27
N THR A 42 -5.07 11.85 -6.46
CA THR A 42 -4.33 11.47 -7.68
C THR A 42 -3.28 12.51 -8.10
N ASP A 43 -3.53 13.81 -7.86
CA ASP A 43 -2.55 14.87 -8.15
C ASP A 43 -1.24 14.71 -7.36
N GLY A 44 -1.27 14.00 -6.22
CA GLY A 44 -0.08 13.70 -5.41
C GLY A 44 0.87 12.69 -6.07
N LEU A 45 0.47 12.04 -7.15
CA LEU A 45 1.32 11.13 -7.94
C LEU A 45 2.22 11.87 -8.94
N LYS A 46 2.06 13.18 -9.08
CA LYS A 46 2.87 13.95 -10.02
C LYS A 46 4.36 13.73 -9.72
N ASP A 47 5.13 13.46 -10.77
CA ASP A 47 6.57 13.21 -10.73
C ASP A 47 6.98 11.90 -10.00
N LEU A 48 6.03 11.01 -9.69
CA LEU A 48 6.36 9.67 -9.21
C LEU A 48 7.04 8.81 -10.30
N ASP A 49 6.77 9.13 -11.57
CA ASP A 49 7.43 8.52 -12.72
C ASP A 49 8.94 8.79 -12.68
N GLY A 50 9.74 7.72 -12.61
CA GLY A 50 11.20 7.79 -12.55
C GLY A 50 11.81 7.22 -11.27
N PHE A 51 11.01 7.01 -10.23
CA PHE A 51 11.42 6.24 -9.06
C PHE A 51 11.22 4.74 -9.29
N SER A 52 12.19 3.93 -8.84
CA SER A 52 12.09 2.47 -8.93
C SER A 52 11.39 1.83 -7.73
N HIS A 53 11.33 2.54 -6.60
CA HIS A 53 10.79 2.05 -5.34
C HIS A 53 10.08 3.17 -4.58
N ILE A 54 9.08 2.78 -3.80
CA ILE A 54 8.32 3.66 -2.90
C ILE A 54 8.22 3.01 -1.51
N ILE A 55 7.97 3.83 -0.49
CA ILE A 55 7.64 3.35 0.86
C ILE A 55 6.14 3.50 1.07
N LEU A 56 5.48 2.44 1.53
CA LEU A 56 4.07 2.47 1.89
C LEU A 56 3.92 2.49 3.40
N ILE A 57 3.21 3.49 3.89
CA ILE A 57 2.72 3.53 5.26
C ILE A 57 1.25 3.15 5.20
N PHE A 58 0.90 2.03 5.83
CA PHE A 58 -0.46 1.49 5.80
C PHE A 58 -0.90 1.07 7.21
N HIS A 59 -2.22 0.92 7.36
CA HIS A 59 -2.84 0.53 8.61
C HIS A 59 -3.16 -0.98 8.59
N ILE A 60 -2.54 -1.73 9.50
CA ILE A 60 -2.95 -3.11 9.79
C ILE A 60 -4.23 -3.03 10.63
N HIS A 61 -5.37 -3.23 9.98
CA HIS A 61 -6.69 -2.89 10.50
C HIS A 61 -7.48 -4.09 11.06
N LEU A 62 -6.91 -5.30 10.99
CA LEU A 62 -7.49 -6.56 11.47
C LEU A 62 -6.66 -7.17 12.59
#